data_AF-A0A5C6C2Z3-F1
#
_entry.id   AF-A0A5C6C2Z3-F1
#
_cell.length_a   1.000
_cell.length_b   1.000
_cell.length_c   1.000
_cell.angle_alpha   90.00
_cell.angle_beta   90.00
_cell.angle_gamma   90.00
#
_symmetry.space_group_name_H-M   'P 1'
#
loop_
_entity.id
_entity.type
_entity.pdbx_description
1 polymer ?
#
loop_
_entity_poly.entity_id
_entity_poly.type
_entity_poly.pdbx_seq_one_letter_code
_entity_poly.pdbx_strand_id
1 'polypeptide(L)'
;MDSHQPLATDSNDDAVKKRKPLHQRGDPSWKTYSDQWKENHGTLLMVFAASITVVGVAILLFQQNRFRKPAFPTSQMFPKPPDETSLEAFAPIDDSESDRIQGPTFRLRIAGATLEPDADERGAIRIAIYPTSDRFNQPESAIWKRSVAIDPASETVCLIPIDGLPPTFAIAVFLDANENGQLDRNVLGVPSERYGFSNDARGKVGPPGFEEAVVARPAPDEELEIKIW
;
A
#
# COMPACT_ATOMS: atom_id res chain seq x y z
N MET A 1 -51.57 87.12 -38.46
CA MET A 1 -51.34 86.54 -37.13
C MET A 1 -52.12 85.24 -37.13
N ASP A 2 -51.47 84.17 -37.59
CA ASP A 2 -50.81 83.18 -36.72
C ASP A 2 -51.81 82.01 -36.53
N SER A 3 -51.54 80.75 -36.84
CA SER A 3 -50.29 80.04 -37.09
C SER A 3 -50.58 78.77 -37.87
N HIS A 4 -49.69 78.41 -38.79
CA HIS A 4 -49.58 77.04 -39.28
C HIS A 4 -49.12 76.11 -38.15
N GLN A 5 -49.70 74.90 -38.05
CA GLN A 5 -49.02 73.76 -37.43
C GLN A 5 -49.42 72.44 -38.13
N PRO A 6 -48.45 71.60 -38.55
CA PRO A 6 -48.67 70.46 -39.45
C PRO A 6 -48.97 69.14 -38.73
N LEU A 7 -49.60 68.22 -39.48
CA LEU A 7 -49.76 66.79 -39.15
C LEU A 7 -48.41 66.15 -38.81
N ALA A 8 -48.30 65.57 -37.62
CA ALA A 8 -47.23 64.64 -37.27
C ALA A 8 -47.65 63.22 -37.66
N THR A 9 -47.06 62.70 -38.73
CA THR A 9 -46.97 61.25 -38.99
C THR A 9 -45.89 60.69 -38.07
N ASP A 10 -46.26 59.92 -37.06
CA ASP A 10 -45.30 59.20 -36.22
C ASP A 10 -44.73 58.03 -37.03
N SER A 11 -43.50 58.20 -37.53
CA SER A 11 -42.76 57.21 -38.29
C SER A 11 -42.25 56.12 -37.35
N ASN A 12 -42.77 54.91 -37.51
CA ASN A 12 -42.36 53.70 -36.80
C ASN A 12 -40.94 53.18 -37.18
N ASP A 13 -40.00 54.08 -37.51
CA ASP A 13 -38.69 53.74 -38.08
C ASP A 13 -37.53 53.73 -37.07
N ASP A 14 -37.74 54.20 -35.84
CA ASP A 14 -36.66 54.30 -34.83
C ASP A 14 -36.51 53.05 -33.92
N ALA A 15 -37.36 52.03 -34.07
CA ALA A 15 -37.30 50.82 -33.26
C ALA A 15 -36.31 49.74 -33.77
N VAL A 16 -35.64 49.96 -34.90
CA VAL A 16 -34.75 48.93 -35.51
C VAL A 16 -33.28 49.08 -35.09
N LYS A 17 -32.86 50.22 -34.51
CA LYS A 17 -31.43 50.52 -34.29
C LYS A 17 -30.80 50.07 -32.96
N LYS A 18 -31.48 49.27 -32.13
CA LYS A 18 -30.92 48.79 -30.83
C LYS A 18 -30.96 47.27 -30.62
N ARG A 19 -30.80 46.47 -31.68
CA ARG A 19 -30.44 45.05 -31.50
C ARG A 19 -28.92 44.94 -31.44
N LYS A 20 -28.38 44.55 -30.28
CA LYS A 20 -26.98 44.12 -30.14
C LYS A 20 -26.68 43.07 -31.23
N PRO A 21 -25.53 43.11 -31.91
CA PRO A 21 -25.20 42.09 -32.89
C PRO A 21 -25.22 40.72 -32.20
N LEU A 22 -26.06 39.82 -32.73
CA LEU A 22 -25.98 38.40 -32.40
C LEU A 22 -24.55 37.95 -32.74
N HIS A 23 -23.88 37.23 -31.84
CA HIS A 23 -22.52 36.74 -32.04
C HIS A 23 -22.37 36.18 -33.47
N GLN A 24 -21.50 36.80 -34.27
CA GLN A 24 -21.10 36.22 -35.55
C GLN A 24 -20.53 34.84 -35.25
N ARG A 25 -21.08 33.81 -35.91
CA ARG A 25 -20.59 32.44 -35.83
C ARG A 25 -19.18 32.48 -36.44
N GLY A 26 -18.15 32.35 -35.62
CA GLY A 26 -16.76 32.57 -36.00
C GLY A 26 -16.35 31.77 -37.24
N ASP A 27 -15.47 32.35 -38.05
CA ASP A 27 -14.97 31.73 -39.28
C ASP A 27 -14.39 30.34 -38.98
N PRO A 28 -14.74 29.29 -39.75
CA PRO A 28 -14.27 27.92 -39.54
C PRO A 28 -12.82 27.74 -40.04
N SER A 29 -11.92 28.63 -39.63
CA SER A 29 -10.50 28.55 -39.93
C SER A 29 -9.77 27.83 -38.79
N TRP A 30 -8.86 26.93 -39.13
CA TRP A 30 -8.05 26.20 -38.14
C TRP A 30 -7.20 27.11 -37.25
N LYS A 31 -6.86 28.32 -37.73
CA LYS A 31 -6.14 29.34 -36.95
C LYS A 31 -7.01 29.86 -35.80
N THR A 32 -8.27 30.17 -36.10
CA THR A 32 -9.27 30.62 -35.12
C THR A 32 -9.47 29.58 -34.01
N TYR A 33 -9.49 28.29 -34.33
CA TYR A 33 -9.53 27.22 -33.32
C TYR A 33 -8.27 27.16 -32.46
N SER A 34 -7.08 27.32 -33.06
CA SER A 34 -5.82 27.29 -32.31
C SER A 34 -5.65 28.49 -31.38
N ASP A 35 -6.18 29.65 -31.77
CA ASP A 35 -6.15 30.87 -30.97
C ASP A 35 -7.19 30.79 -29.84
N GLN A 36 -8.41 30.35 -30.14
CA GLN A 36 -9.44 30.07 -29.12
C GLN A 36 -9.00 28.99 -28.11
N TRP A 37 -8.24 27.98 -28.56
CA TRP A 37 -7.67 26.95 -27.69
C TRP A 37 -6.62 27.54 -26.72
N LYS A 38 -5.76 28.43 -27.20
CA LYS A 38 -4.75 29.09 -26.35
C LYS A 38 -5.37 30.10 -25.40
N GLU A 39 -6.35 30.87 -25.86
CA GLU A 39 -7.11 31.84 -25.05
C GLU A 39 -7.87 31.15 -23.90
N ASN A 40 -8.44 29.96 -24.15
CA ASN A 40 -9.09 29.15 -23.12
C ASN A 40 -8.12 28.26 -22.32
N HIS A 41 -6.81 28.56 -22.35
CA HIS A 41 -5.78 27.81 -21.65
C HIS A 41 -5.83 26.29 -21.90
N GLY A 42 -6.18 25.85 -23.11
CA GLY A 42 -6.33 24.42 -23.44
C GLY A 42 -5.05 23.60 -23.19
N THR A 43 -3.87 24.23 -23.30
CA THR A 43 -2.60 23.61 -22.89
C THR A 43 -2.56 23.32 -21.39
N LEU A 44 -3.05 24.23 -20.55
CA LEU A 44 -3.13 24.03 -19.09
C LEU A 44 -4.12 22.90 -18.76
N LEU A 45 -5.26 22.83 -19.47
CA LEU A 45 -6.23 21.77 -19.33
C LEU A 45 -5.63 20.39 -19.66
N MET A 46 -4.84 20.29 -20.75
CA MET A 46 -4.18 19.05 -21.13
C MET A 46 -3.11 18.64 -20.12
N VAL A 47 -2.34 19.59 -19.59
CA VAL A 47 -1.36 19.32 -18.53
C VAL A 47 -2.05 18.85 -17.24
N PHE A 48 -3.18 19.45 -16.88
CA PHE A 48 -3.99 19.04 -15.74
C PHE A 48 -4.62 17.65 -15.94
N ALA A 49 -5.15 17.35 -17.13
CA ALA A 49 -5.69 16.03 -17.44
C ALA A 49 -4.60 14.94 -17.43
N ALA A 50 -3.42 15.26 -17.98
CA ALA A 50 -2.27 14.37 -17.95
C ALA A 50 -1.77 14.13 -16.52
N SER A 51 -1.73 15.16 -15.67
CA SER A 51 -1.31 15.01 -14.27
C SER A 51 -2.28 14.14 -13.47
N ILE A 52 -3.60 14.32 -13.64
CA ILE A 52 -4.61 13.44 -13.04
C ILE A 52 -4.44 12.00 -13.53
N THR A 53 -4.16 11.81 -14.82
CA THR A 53 -3.99 10.46 -15.37
C THR A 53 -2.74 9.78 -14.79
N VAL A 54 -1.61 10.48 -14.72
CA VAL A 54 -0.38 9.94 -14.13
C VAL A 54 -0.55 9.63 -12.65
N VAL A 55 -1.16 10.55 -11.88
CA VAL A 55 -1.44 10.35 -10.46
C VAL A 55 -2.45 9.21 -10.27
N GLY A 56 -3.48 9.13 -11.11
CA GLY A 56 -4.48 8.06 -11.10
C GLY A 56 -3.88 6.69 -11.41
N VAL A 57 -3.02 6.58 -12.43
CA VAL A 57 -2.30 5.33 -12.74
C VAL A 57 -1.35 4.96 -11.60
N ALA A 58 -0.63 5.92 -11.02
CA ALA A 58 0.22 5.66 -9.85
C ALA A 58 -0.61 5.17 -8.64
N ILE A 59 -1.77 5.78 -8.38
CA ILE A 59 -2.70 5.34 -7.34
C ILE A 59 -3.26 3.96 -7.66
N LEU A 60 -3.61 3.65 -8.90
CA LEU A 60 -4.13 2.32 -9.29
C LEU A 60 -3.06 1.24 -9.16
N LEU A 61 -1.82 1.50 -9.62
CA LEU A 61 -0.69 0.58 -9.43
C LEU A 61 -0.38 0.39 -7.93
N PHE A 62 -0.54 1.43 -7.12
CA PHE A 62 -0.38 1.36 -5.67
C PHE A 62 -1.54 0.66 -4.95
N GLN A 63 -2.78 0.85 -5.40
CA GLN A 63 -3.99 0.23 -4.86
C GLN A 63 -4.14 -1.24 -5.28
N GLN A 64 -3.66 -1.62 -6.46
CA GLN A 64 -3.62 -3.02 -6.89
C GLN A 64 -2.75 -3.87 -5.95
N ASN A 65 -1.82 -3.23 -5.22
CA ASN A 65 -1.00 -3.82 -4.18
C ASN A 65 -1.58 -3.66 -2.74
N ARG A 66 -2.85 -3.24 -2.61
CA ARG A 66 -3.59 -3.24 -1.34
C ARG A 66 -4.65 -4.34 -1.35
N PHE A 67 -4.37 -5.37 -0.57
CA PHE A 67 -5.31 -6.31 0.06
C PHE A 67 -6.80 -6.01 -0.16
N ARG A 68 -7.50 -6.89 -0.88
CA ARG A 68 -8.96 -6.95 -0.78
C ARG A 68 -9.30 -7.64 0.54
N LYS A 69 -10.11 -7.01 1.39
CA LYS A 69 -10.69 -7.70 2.56
C LYS A 69 -11.47 -8.94 2.06
N PRO A 70 -11.38 -10.09 2.74
CA PRO A 70 -12.16 -11.27 2.37
C PRO A 70 -13.66 -10.94 2.46
N ALA A 71 -14.37 -11.06 1.34
CA ALA A 71 -15.81 -11.18 1.34
C ALA A 71 -16.14 -12.63 1.69
N PHE A 72 -16.46 -12.89 2.96
CA PHE A 72 -16.97 -14.20 3.34
C PHE A 72 -18.43 -14.31 2.89
N PRO A 73 -18.83 -15.33 2.11
CA PRO A 73 -20.22 -15.74 2.08
C PRO A 73 -20.65 -16.13 3.50
N THR A 74 -21.66 -15.44 4.02
CA THR A 74 -22.43 -15.64 5.26
C THR A 74 -21.91 -16.70 6.24
N SER A 75 -21.56 -16.22 7.44
CA SER A 75 -21.10 -16.92 8.66
C SER A 75 -22.07 -17.97 9.27
N GLN A 76 -22.99 -18.55 8.50
CA GLN A 76 -23.96 -19.52 9.01
C GLN A 76 -23.47 -20.98 9.05
N MET A 77 -22.21 -21.28 8.73
CA MET A 77 -21.68 -22.66 8.80
C MET A 77 -20.85 -22.99 10.05
N PHE A 78 -20.60 -22.03 10.94
CA PHE A 78 -19.92 -22.34 12.20
C PHE A 78 -20.95 -22.70 13.28
N PRO A 79 -20.92 -23.92 13.86
CA PRO A 79 -21.71 -24.20 15.03
C PRO A 79 -21.32 -23.23 16.14
N LYS A 80 -22.32 -22.56 16.72
CA LYS A 80 -22.16 -21.60 17.82
C LYS A 80 -21.42 -22.30 18.98
N PRO A 81 -20.34 -21.72 19.54
CA PRO A 81 -19.63 -22.32 20.66
C PRO A 81 -20.56 -22.43 21.88
N PRO A 82 -20.43 -23.49 22.71
CA PRO A 82 -21.18 -23.60 23.95
C PRO A 82 -20.78 -22.48 24.92
N ASP A 83 -21.80 -21.83 25.48
CA ASP A 83 -21.85 -21.15 26.77
C ASP A 83 -20.55 -20.71 27.48
N GLU A 84 -20.34 -19.38 27.50
CA GLU A 84 -19.70 -18.43 28.45
C GLU A 84 -18.61 -18.88 29.46
N THR A 85 -18.01 -20.06 29.31
CA THR A 85 -16.86 -20.51 30.11
C THR A 85 -15.56 -20.42 29.30
N SER A 86 -15.62 -19.99 28.03
CA SER A 86 -14.50 -19.97 27.08
C SER A 86 -13.70 -18.65 27.05
N LEU A 87 -13.47 -18.03 28.21
CA LEU A 87 -12.60 -16.85 28.33
C LEU A 87 -11.10 -17.17 28.22
N GLU A 88 -10.71 -18.40 27.86
CA GLU A 88 -9.30 -18.81 27.75
C GLU A 88 -8.72 -18.82 26.32
N ALA A 89 -9.48 -18.39 25.30
CA ALA A 89 -9.03 -18.50 23.91
C ALA A 89 -7.97 -17.47 23.45
N PHE A 90 -7.48 -16.61 24.34
CA PHE A 90 -6.30 -15.76 24.11
C PHE A 90 -5.42 -15.72 25.37
N ALA A 91 -5.14 -16.90 25.94
CA ALA A 91 -4.00 -17.01 26.84
C ALA A 91 -2.71 -16.63 26.09
N PRO A 92 -1.71 -16.03 26.77
CA PRO A 92 -0.37 -15.89 26.21
C PRO A 92 0.07 -17.24 25.66
N ILE A 93 0.64 -17.26 24.46
CA ILE A 93 1.26 -18.48 23.92
C ILE A 93 2.32 -18.89 24.95
N ASP A 94 2.05 -19.99 25.64
CA ASP A 94 2.94 -20.61 26.62
C ASP A 94 4.27 -20.94 25.91
N ASP A 95 5.39 -20.58 26.54
CA ASP A 95 6.74 -20.78 26.01
C ASP A 95 7.09 -22.28 25.80
N SER A 96 6.16 -23.19 26.11
CA SER A 96 6.25 -24.64 25.93
C SER A 96 6.12 -25.13 24.47
N GLU A 97 5.72 -24.29 23.50
CA GLU A 97 5.77 -24.67 22.07
C GLU A 97 7.21 -24.63 21.50
N SER A 98 8.16 -24.05 22.25
CA SER A 98 9.60 -24.13 21.93
C SER A 98 10.16 -25.56 22.00
N ASP A 99 9.49 -26.46 22.72
CA ASP A 99 9.86 -27.86 22.93
C ASP A 99 9.29 -28.83 21.86
N ARG A 100 8.50 -28.31 20.90
CA ARG A 100 7.88 -29.10 19.82
C ARG A 100 8.65 -29.12 18.52
N ILE A 101 9.79 -28.43 18.42
CA ILE A 101 10.66 -28.57 17.26
C ILE A 101 11.47 -29.86 17.39
N GLN A 102 10.80 -31.00 17.21
CA GLN A 102 11.42 -32.31 17.08
C GLN A 102 11.77 -32.52 15.61
N GLY A 103 12.90 -31.95 15.18
CA GLY A 103 13.36 -32.06 13.80
C GLY A 103 14.60 -31.20 13.54
N PRO A 104 15.29 -31.40 12.40
CA PRO A 104 16.42 -30.57 12.02
C PRO A 104 16.00 -29.10 11.88
N THR A 105 16.77 -28.21 12.48
CA THR A 105 16.56 -26.76 12.39
C THR A 105 17.77 -26.06 11.79
N PHE A 106 17.56 -24.89 11.19
CA PHE A 106 18.64 -23.93 10.94
C PHE A 106 18.44 -22.70 11.85
N ARG A 107 19.52 -21.93 12.04
CA ARG A 107 19.52 -20.71 12.86
C ARG A 107 19.29 -19.51 11.97
N LEU A 108 18.26 -18.72 12.27
CA LEU A 108 18.05 -17.41 11.65
C LEU A 108 18.52 -16.32 12.62
N ARG A 109 19.60 -15.62 12.25
CA ARG A 109 20.13 -14.48 12.99
C ARG A 109 19.57 -13.19 12.41
N ILE A 110 18.97 -12.34 13.25
CA ILE A 110 18.40 -11.06 12.82
C ILE A 110 19.33 -9.93 13.30
N ALA A 111 20.05 -9.33 12.35
CA ALA A 111 20.94 -8.21 12.61
C ALA A 111 20.18 -6.88 12.51
N GLY A 112 20.41 -5.95 13.45
CA GLY A 112 19.75 -4.64 13.49
C GLY A 112 18.44 -4.58 14.29
N ALA A 113 18.07 -5.68 14.95
CA ALA A 113 16.96 -5.78 15.90
C ALA A 113 17.30 -5.10 17.23
N THR A 114 17.37 -3.76 17.23
CA THR A 114 17.62 -2.95 18.43
C THR A 114 16.47 -1.98 18.62
N LEU A 115 15.89 -1.99 19.82
CA LEU A 115 14.91 -1.01 20.26
C LEU A 115 15.60 0.27 20.74
N GLU A 116 14.94 1.40 20.58
CA GLU A 116 15.43 2.67 21.15
C GLU A 116 15.46 2.53 22.68
N PRO A 117 16.55 2.96 23.36
CA PRO A 117 16.77 2.70 24.78
C PRO A 117 15.77 3.35 25.73
N ASP A 118 14.97 4.31 25.25
CA ASP A 118 13.94 5.04 26.02
C ASP A 118 12.51 4.54 25.73
N ALA A 119 12.36 3.52 24.90
CA ALA A 119 11.06 2.92 24.64
C ALA A 119 10.79 1.86 25.73
N ASP A 120 9.82 2.10 26.60
CA ASP A 120 9.16 1.05 27.42
C ASP A 120 8.46 -0.03 26.55
N GLU A 121 8.69 -0.01 25.25
CA GLU A 121 8.10 -0.84 24.23
C GLU A 121 8.78 -2.21 24.22
N ARG A 122 8.01 -3.23 24.53
CA ARG A 122 8.38 -4.62 24.26
C ARG A 122 8.16 -4.82 22.77
N GLY A 123 9.23 -4.83 22.00
CA GLY A 123 9.16 -5.10 20.57
C GLY A 123 9.27 -6.60 20.28
N ALA A 124 8.61 -7.03 19.21
CA ALA A 124 8.76 -8.39 18.68
C ALA A 124 9.28 -8.37 17.25
N ILE A 125 10.17 -9.29 16.93
CA ILE A 125 10.51 -9.61 15.54
C ILE A 125 9.46 -10.58 15.00
N ARG A 126 8.82 -10.19 13.90
CA ARG A 126 7.91 -11.03 13.13
C ARG A 126 8.66 -11.61 11.94
N ILE A 127 8.54 -12.91 11.74
CA ILE A 127 9.23 -13.67 10.69
C ILE A 127 8.17 -14.38 9.86
N ALA A 128 8.28 -14.33 8.53
CA ALA A 128 7.38 -15.00 7.59
C ALA A 128 8.17 -15.64 6.44
N ILE A 129 7.86 -16.90 6.11
CA ILE A 129 8.51 -17.65 5.02
C ILE A 129 7.54 -17.84 3.86
N TYR A 130 7.99 -17.51 2.65
CA TYR A 130 7.22 -17.55 1.41
C TYR A 130 7.82 -18.57 0.44
N PRO A 131 7.04 -19.53 -0.07
CA PRO A 131 7.55 -20.57 -0.97
C PRO A 131 7.60 -20.11 -2.43
N THR A 132 6.82 -19.09 -2.81
CA THR A 132 6.60 -18.68 -4.21
C THR A 132 6.35 -17.18 -4.34
N SER A 133 6.44 -16.67 -5.57
CA SER A 133 6.29 -15.25 -5.89
C SER A 133 4.84 -14.75 -5.95
N ASP A 134 3.84 -15.61 -6.17
CA ASP A 134 2.43 -15.24 -6.42
C ASP A 134 1.85 -14.27 -5.37
N ARG A 135 2.29 -14.43 -4.11
CA ARG A 135 1.87 -13.59 -2.99
C ARG A 135 3.00 -13.30 -2.01
N PHE A 136 4.18 -13.03 -2.55
CA PHE A 136 5.30 -12.60 -1.71
C PHE A 136 4.94 -11.32 -0.93
N ASN A 137 5.36 -11.26 0.33
CA ASN A 137 5.10 -10.13 1.25
C ASN A 137 3.62 -9.90 1.61
N GLN A 138 2.79 -10.94 1.47
CA GLN A 138 1.40 -10.99 1.95
C GLN A 138 1.30 -12.01 3.11
N PRO A 139 1.21 -11.59 4.39
CA PRO A 139 1.35 -12.48 5.56
C PRO A 139 0.44 -13.73 5.62
N GLU A 140 -0.69 -13.72 4.91
CA GLU A 140 -1.63 -14.84 4.74
C GLU A 140 -1.08 -15.96 3.84
N SER A 141 -0.07 -15.64 3.04
CA SER A 141 0.53 -16.51 2.02
C SER A 141 1.80 -17.21 2.52
N ALA A 142 2.26 -16.81 3.72
CA ALA A 142 3.40 -17.41 4.36
C ALA A 142 3.07 -18.83 4.83
N ILE A 143 3.93 -19.78 4.49
CA ILE A 143 3.80 -21.19 4.91
C ILE A 143 4.25 -21.40 6.36
N TRP A 144 4.99 -20.44 6.90
CA TRP A 144 5.48 -20.46 8.27
C TRP A 144 5.60 -19.03 8.79
N LYS A 145 5.23 -18.84 10.06
CA LYS A 145 5.29 -17.55 10.76
C LYS A 145 5.73 -17.75 12.20
N ARG A 146 6.49 -16.81 12.73
CA ARG A 146 6.87 -16.79 14.15
C ARG A 146 7.04 -15.37 14.66
N SER A 147 6.82 -15.22 15.96
CA SER A 147 7.15 -14.04 16.72
C SER A 147 8.30 -14.35 17.67
N VAL A 148 9.27 -13.46 17.77
CA VAL A 148 10.41 -13.56 18.67
C VAL A 148 10.50 -12.27 19.47
N ALA A 149 10.45 -12.36 20.80
CA ALA A 149 10.63 -11.18 21.65
C ALA A 149 12.07 -10.64 21.50
N ILE A 150 12.22 -9.33 21.50
CA ILE A 150 13.55 -8.70 21.44
C ILE A 150 14.09 -8.58 22.86
N ASP A 151 15.30 -9.09 23.04
CA ASP A 151 16.07 -8.85 24.24
C ASP A 151 17.16 -7.81 23.92
N PRO A 152 17.11 -6.60 24.52
CA PRO A 152 18.12 -5.56 24.31
C PRO A 152 19.54 -5.98 24.67
N ALA A 153 19.70 -7.03 25.50
CA ALA A 153 20.98 -7.51 25.99
C ALA A 153 21.59 -8.65 25.14
N SER A 154 20.86 -9.19 24.16
CA SER A 154 21.31 -10.35 23.38
C SER A 154 20.99 -10.25 21.88
N GLU A 155 21.69 -11.05 21.08
CA GLU A 155 21.40 -11.14 19.65
C GLU A 155 20.05 -11.84 19.43
N THR A 156 19.23 -11.33 18.51
CA THR A 156 17.97 -11.98 18.17
C THR A 156 18.20 -13.15 17.23
N VAL A 157 18.04 -14.37 17.75
CA VAL A 157 18.19 -15.62 17.01
C VAL A 157 16.91 -16.44 17.09
N CYS A 158 16.50 -17.02 15.97
CA CYS A 158 15.32 -17.89 15.85
C CYS A 158 15.70 -19.25 15.26
N LEU A 159 15.26 -20.34 15.89
CA LEU A 159 15.35 -21.68 15.29
C LEU A 159 14.16 -21.90 14.34
N ILE A 160 14.45 -22.29 13.10
CA ILE A 160 13.44 -22.57 12.08
C ILE A 160 13.50 -24.05 11.69
N PRO A 161 12.37 -24.78 11.75
CA PRO A 161 12.32 -26.16 11.30
C PRO A 161 12.60 -26.25 9.79
N ILE A 162 13.47 -27.17 9.41
CA ILE A 162 13.79 -27.45 8.00
C ILE A 162 12.69 -28.28 7.35
N ASP A 163 12.03 -29.13 8.13
CA ASP A 163 10.98 -30.00 7.68
C ASP A 163 9.78 -29.20 7.14
N GLY A 164 9.30 -29.58 5.95
CA GLY A 164 8.19 -28.90 5.28
C GLY A 164 8.58 -27.63 4.52
N LEU A 165 9.82 -27.14 4.64
CA LEU A 165 10.29 -26.03 3.81
C LEU A 165 10.69 -26.49 2.40
N PRO A 166 10.32 -25.74 1.34
CA PRO A 166 10.74 -26.03 -0.02
C PRO A 166 12.27 -25.87 -0.19
N PRO A 167 12.86 -26.38 -1.28
CA PRO A 167 14.30 -26.24 -1.56
C PRO A 167 14.78 -24.78 -1.67
N THR A 168 13.88 -23.87 -2.05
CA THR A 168 14.13 -22.43 -2.15
C THR A 168 12.93 -21.68 -1.61
N PHE A 169 13.16 -20.61 -0.87
CA PHE A 169 12.11 -19.75 -0.32
C PHE A 169 12.65 -18.34 -0.08
N ALA A 170 11.75 -17.39 0.20
CA ALA A 170 12.12 -16.07 0.68
C ALA A 170 11.61 -15.88 2.12
N ILE A 171 12.39 -15.18 2.94
CA ILE A 171 12.02 -14.79 4.29
C ILE A 171 11.79 -13.27 4.30
N ALA A 172 10.71 -12.83 4.94
CA ALA A 172 10.52 -11.44 5.34
C ALA A 172 10.58 -11.34 6.87
N VAL A 173 11.24 -10.30 7.36
CA VAL A 173 11.40 -10.01 8.78
C VAL A 173 11.01 -8.55 9.01
N PHE A 174 10.25 -8.28 10.06
CA PHE A 174 10.05 -6.90 10.50
C PHE A 174 9.99 -6.78 12.01
N LEU A 175 10.38 -5.61 12.48
CA LEU A 175 10.22 -5.17 13.86
C LEU A 175 8.80 -4.67 14.05
N ASP A 176 8.07 -5.29 14.97
CA ASP A 176 6.74 -4.88 15.43
C ASP A 176 6.91 -4.27 16.82
N ALA A 177 7.12 -2.95 16.86
CA ALA A 177 7.46 -2.23 18.09
C ALA A 177 6.25 -2.04 19.00
N ASN A 178 5.05 -1.98 18.44
CA ASN A 178 3.80 -1.80 19.18
C ASN A 178 2.96 -3.08 19.35
N GLU A 179 3.53 -4.22 18.98
CA GLU A 179 2.96 -5.57 19.06
C GLU A 179 1.60 -5.75 18.34
N ASN A 180 1.30 -4.92 17.33
CA ASN A 180 0.01 -4.95 16.64
C ASN A 180 -0.08 -6.07 15.57
N GLY A 181 1.02 -6.80 15.32
CA GLY A 181 1.11 -7.91 14.40
C GLY A 181 1.15 -7.51 12.91
N GLN A 182 1.29 -6.22 12.61
CA GLN A 182 1.30 -5.66 11.27
C GLN A 182 2.54 -4.78 11.10
N LEU A 183 3.07 -4.75 9.87
CA LEU A 183 4.10 -3.79 9.52
C LEU A 183 3.46 -2.41 9.37
N ASP A 184 3.72 -1.53 10.33
CA ASP A 184 3.15 -0.18 10.32
C ASP A 184 3.71 0.66 9.18
N ARG A 185 2.86 1.54 8.64
CA ARG A 185 3.17 2.39 7.49
C ARG A 185 2.66 3.79 7.71
N ASN A 186 3.44 4.78 7.26
CA ASN A 186 3.02 6.17 7.28
C ASN A 186 1.93 6.48 6.24
N VAL A 187 1.45 7.73 6.18
CA VAL A 187 0.39 8.17 5.25
C VAL A 187 0.75 8.01 3.77
N LEU A 188 2.05 7.92 3.45
CA LEU A 188 2.58 7.65 2.11
C LEU A 188 2.74 6.15 1.84
N GLY A 189 2.42 5.29 2.83
CA GLY A 189 2.51 3.84 2.75
C GLY A 189 3.92 3.27 2.87
N VAL A 190 4.90 4.09 3.30
CA VAL A 190 6.25 3.64 3.58
C VAL A 190 6.27 3.00 4.97
N PRO A 191 6.91 1.83 5.15
CA PRO A 191 7.08 1.22 6.46
C PRO A 191 7.69 2.21 7.46
N SER A 192 7.05 2.37 8.62
CA SER A 192 7.57 3.17 9.73
C SER A 192 8.47 2.37 10.66
N GLU A 193 8.41 1.04 10.57
CA GLU A 193 9.23 0.13 11.36
C GLU A 193 10.32 -0.51 10.49
N ARG A 194 11.38 -0.99 11.16
CA ARG A 194 12.49 -1.65 10.47
C ARG A 194 12.04 -2.98 9.89
N TYR A 195 12.46 -3.25 8.66
CA TYR A 195 12.14 -4.50 7.97
C TYR A 195 13.32 -4.96 7.13
N GLY A 196 13.28 -6.23 6.73
CA GLY A 196 14.31 -6.87 5.95
C GLY A 196 13.81 -8.13 5.25
N PHE A 197 14.57 -8.56 4.26
CA PHE A 197 14.28 -9.77 3.50
C PHE A 197 15.53 -10.63 3.43
N SER A 198 15.36 -11.94 3.22
CA SER A 198 16.48 -12.83 2.94
C SER A 198 17.28 -12.36 1.71
N ASN A 199 18.54 -12.78 1.64
CA ASN A 199 19.51 -12.28 0.65
C ASN A 199 19.76 -10.76 0.73
N ASP A 200 19.46 -10.13 1.88
CA ASP A 200 19.54 -8.67 2.07
C ASP A 200 18.84 -7.87 0.95
N ALA A 201 17.77 -8.45 0.38
CA ALA A 201 17.12 -7.92 -0.81
C ALA A 201 16.45 -6.56 -0.54
N ARG A 202 16.65 -5.62 -1.47
CA ARG A 202 16.17 -4.23 -1.35
C ARG A 202 15.58 -3.74 -2.67
N GLY A 203 14.30 -3.40 -2.63
CA GLY A 203 13.65 -2.70 -3.73
C GLY A 203 14.05 -1.23 -3.77
N LYS A 204 14.22 -0.67 -4.98
CA LYS A 204 14.43 0.78 -5.17
C LYS A 204 13.14 1.58 -4.98
N VAL A 205 12.01 0.95 -5.29
CA VAL A 205 10.67 1.53 -5.20
C VAL A 205 9.75 0.45 -4.63
N GLY A 206 9.53 0.46 -3.32
CA GLY A 206 8.74 -0.56 -2.61
C GLY A 206 9.55 -1.80 -2.21
N PRO A 207 8.87 -2.90 -1.80
CA PRO A 207 9.56 -4.14 -1.43
C PRO A 207 10.28 -4.76 -2.64
N PRO A 208 11.35 -5.56 -2.41
CA PRO A 208 12.04 -6.28 -3.48
C PRO A 208 11.12 -7.33 -4.14
N GLY A 209 11.53 -7.80 -5.32
CA GLY A 209 10.92 -8.97 -5.94
C GLY A 209 11.24 -10.25 -5.15
N PHE A 210 10.41 -11.29 -5.34
CA PHE A 210 10.66 -12.60 -4.72
C PHE A 210 12.01 -13.18 -5.16
N GLU A 211 12.34 -13.01 -6.44
CA GLU A 211 13.56 -13.51 -7.07
C GLU A 211 14.82 -12.86 -6.49
N GLU A 212 14.72 -11.63 -5.98
CA GLU A 212 15.82 -10.94 -5.31
C GLU A 212 16.00 -11.45 -3.87
N ALA A 213 14.89 -11.84 -3.23
CA ALA A 213 14.88 -12.30 -1.84
C ALA A 213 15.07 -13.82 -1.68
N VAL A 214 14.96 -14.60 -2.76
CA VAL A 214 14.99 -16.07 -2.66
C VAL A 214 16.36 -16.57 -2.22
N VAL A 215 16.37 -17.52 -1.29
CA VAL A 215 17.56 -18.24 -0.84
C VAL A 215 17.34 -19.74 -0.96
N ALA A 216 18.44 -20.48 -1.10
CA ALA A 216 18.42 -21.93 -0.98
C ALA A 216 18.18 -22.33 0.49
N ARG A 217 17.46 -23.43 0.70
CA ARG A 217 17.22 -23.98 2.04
C ARG A 217 18.55 -24.33 2.72
N PRO A 218 18.87 -23.73 3.87
CA PRO A 218 20.09 -24.05 4.61
C PRO A 218 20.13 -25.50 5.08
N ALA A 219 21.34 -26.01 5.33
CA ALA A 219 21.55 -27.28 5.98
C ALA A 219 21.15 -27.21 7.48
N PRO A 220 20.92 -28.37 8.13
CA PRO A 220 20.75 -28.42 9.59
C PRO A 220 21.92 -27.75 10.31
N ASP A 221 21.60 -26.98 11.35
CA ASP A 221 22.50 -26.18 12.17
C ASP A 221 23.29 -25.07 11.44
N GLU A 222 23.01 -24.85 10.15
CA GLU A 222 23.55 -23.70 9.42
C GLU A 222 22.93 -22.39 9.92
N GLU A 223 23.71 -21.31 9.86
CA GLU A 223 23.25 -19.97 10.20
C GLU A 223 22.95 -19.17 8.94
N LEU A 224 21.74 -18.61 8.89
CA LEU A 224 21.32 -17.63 7.91
C LEU A 224 21.16 -16.28 8.61
N GLU A 225 21.82 -15.25 8.10
CA GLU A 225 21.68 -13.89 8.60
C GLU A 225 20.71 -13.09 7.73
N ILE A 226 19.85 -12.30 8.37
CA ILE A 226 19.03 -11.27 7.73
C ILE A 226 19.23 -9.96 8.47
N LYS A 227 19.52 -8.89 7.72
CA LYS A 227 19.56 -7.54 8.28
C LYS A 227 18.19 -6.89 8.17
N ILE A 228 17.84 -6.10 9.18
CA ILE A 228 16.72 -5.16 9.13
C ILE A 228 17.27 -3.74 9.24
N TRP A 229 16.61 -2.78 8.60
CA TRP A 229 17.05 -1.38 8.49
C TRP A 229 15.90 -0.40 8.62
#